data_AF-A0A437STI7-F1
#
_entry.id   AF-A0A437STI7-F1
#
_cell.length_a   1.000
_cell.length_b   1.000
_cell.length_c   1.000
_cell.angle_alpha   90.00
_cell.angle_beta   90.00
_cell.angle_gamma   90.00
#
_symmetry.space_group_name_H-M   'P 1'
#
loop_
_entity.id
_entity.type
_entity.pdbx_description
1 polymer ?
#
loop_
_entity_poly.entity_id
_entity_poly.type
_entity_poly.pdbx_seq_one_letter_code
_entity_poly.pdbx_strand_id
1 'polypeptide(L)'
;MASNALSYLKKKLETKEGNMLSAKGYEVLFDSHMITTKQQADTLTEILVDINTSSYQAGYNDGRADQAYEDGKKMGQVLKDAN
;
A
#
# COMPACT_ATOMS: atom_id res chain seq x y z
N MET A 1 1.50 12.64 16.85
CA MET A 1 0.16 12.04 16.74
C MET A 1 0.01 11.59 15.29
N ALA A 2 -0.29 10.32 15.01
CA ALA A 2 -0.51 9.87 13.63
C ALA A 2 -1.72 10.60 13.04
N SER A 3 -1.68 10.98 11.75
CA SER A 3 -2.82 11.62 11.09
C SER A 3 -4.06 10.72 11.22
N ASN A 4 -5.25 11.33 11.34
CA ASN A 4 -6.51 10.59 11.45
C ASN A 4 -6.68 9.62 10.25
N ALA A 5 -6.19 10.01 9.07
CA ALA A 5 -6.20 9.20 7.86
C ALA A 5 -5.21 8.02 7.92
N LEU A 6 -3.99 8.22 8.43
CA LEU A 6 -2.98 7.15 8.54
C LEU A 6 -3.39 6.09 9.59
N SER A 7 -3.96 6.54 10.71
CA SER A 7 -4.53 5.64 11.73
C SER A 7 -5.69 4.83 11.17
N TYR A 8 -6.53 5.45 10.34
CA TYR A 8 -7.64 4.80 9.66
C TYR A 8 -7.16 3.77 8.62
N LEU A 9 -6.13 4.09 7.82
CA LEU A 9 -5.48 3.14 6.91
C LEU A 9 -4.98 1.89 7.65
N LYS A 10 -4.26 2.09 8.76
CA LYS A 10 -3.71 0.98 9.56
C LYS A 10 -4.80 0.01 10.00
N LYS A 11 -5.89 0.53 10.56
CA LYS A 11 -7.02 -0.28 11.02
C LYS A 11 -7.70 -1.04 9.87
N LYS A 12 -7.82 -0.42 8.69
CA LYS A 12 -8.41 -1.07 7.50
C LYS A 12 -7.57 -2.26 7.03
N LEU A 13 -6.25 -2.10 6.94
CA LEU A 13 -5.34 -3.15 6.50
C LEU A 13 -5.31 -4.32 7.50
N GLU A 14 -5.25 -4.02 8.80
CA GLU A 14 -5.33 -5.04 9.87
C GLU A 14 -6.61 -5.90 9.77
N THR A 15 -7.74 -5.32 9.34
CA THR A 15 -9.03 -6.02 9.26
C THR A 15 -9.17 -6.89 8.00
N LYS A 16 -8.54 -6.52 6.88
CA LYS A 16 -8.78 -7.19 5.60
C LYS A 16 -7.89 -8.42 5.36
N GLU A 17 -6.57 -8.29 5.51
CA GLU A 17 -5.61 -9.28 4.97
C GLU A 17 -4.37 -9.44 5.87
N GLY A 18 -4.41 -8.96 7.12
CA GLY A 18 -3.25 -8.90 8.02
C GLY A 18 -2.31 -7.72 7.70
N ASN A 19 -1.11 -7.72 8.30
CA ASN A 19 -0.16 -6.60 8.17
C ASN A 19 0.44 -6.53 6.76
N MET A 20 -0.24 -5.84 5.84
CA MET A 20 0.22 -5.57 4.46
C MET A 20 1.35 -4.54 4.39
N LEU A 21 1.52 -3.73 5.44
CA LEU A 21 2.61 -2.76 5.55
C LEU A 21 3.40 -3.04 6.82
N SER A 22 4.73 -2.96 6.70
CA SER A 22 5.61 -2.95 7.86
C SER A 22 5.53 -1.63 8.62
N ALA A 23 6.02 -1.60 9.87
CA ALA A 23 6.12 -0.36 10.65
C ALA A 23 6.85 0.77 9.88
N LYS A 24 7.93 0.41 9.17
CA LYS A 24 8.68 1.34 8.32
C LYS A 24 7.86 1.89 7.16
N GLY A 25 6.96 1.08 6.58
CA GLY A 25 6.03 1.54 5.55
C GLY A 25 5.10 2.64 6.07
N TYR A 26 4.57 2.47 7.29
CA TYR A 26 3.75 3.50 7.94
C TYR A 26 4.54 4.76 8.30
N GLU A 27 5.80 4.63 8.75
CA GLU A 27 6.68 5.78 9.00
C GLU A 27 6.94 6.59 7.74
N VAL A 28 7.24 5.94 6.61
CA VAL A 28 7.44 6.63 5.33
C VAL A 28 6.18 7.40 4.92
N LEU A 29 4.99 6.80 5.04
CA LEU A 29 3.72 7.47 4.72
C LEU A 29 3.40 8.64 5.67
N PHE A 30 3.83 8.54 6.93
CA PHE A 30 3.69 9.61 7.91
C PHE A 30 4.61 10.79 7.57
N ASP A 31 5.90 10.53 7.40
CA ASP A 31 6.93 11.55 7.16
C ASP A 31 6.72 12.27 5.82
N SER A 32 6.27 11.52 4.79
CA SER A 32 5.98 12.07 3.46
C SER A 32 4.67 12.83 3.37
N HIS A 33 3.83 12.78 4.42
CA HIS A 33 2.50 13.38 4.43
C HIS A 33 1.62 12.94 3.23
N MET A 34 1.85 11.74 2.69
CA MET A 34 1.13 11.26 1.49
C MET A 34 -0.34 10.91 1.77
N ILE A 35 -0.68 10.57 3.02
CA ILE A 35 -2.05 10.18 3.41
C ILE A 35 -2.58 11.16 4.45
N THR A 36 -3.34 12.15 3.97
CA THR A 36 -3.94 13.21 4.81
C THR A 36 -5.47 13.10 4.90
N THR A 37 -6.11 12.36 3.99
CA THR A 37 -7.57 12.18 3.94
C THR A 37 -7.97 10.71 4.03
N LYS A 38 -9.19 10.45 4.53
CA LYS A 38 -9.73 9.08 4.58
C LYS A 38 -9.89 8.46 3.20
N GLN A 39 -10.23 9.27 2.19
CA GLN A 39 -10.40 8.78 0.83
C GLN A 39 -9.08 8.30 0.21
N GLN A 40 -7.97 9.01 0.44
CA GLN A 40 -6.64 8.52 0.06
C GLN A 40 -6.28 7.20 0.77
N ALA A 41 -6.63 7.08 2.06
CA ALA A 41 -6.46 5.82 2.79
C ALA A 41 -7.33 4.68 2.23
N ASP A 42 -8.57 4.98 1.80
CA ASP A 42 -9.46 4.01 1.16
C ASP A 42 -8.87 3.53 -0.17
N THR A 43 -8.46 4.46 -1.05
CA THR A 43 -7.80 4.15 -2.32
C THR A 43 -6.54 3.32 -2.13
N LEU A 44 -5.66 3.71 -1.19
CA LEU A 44 -4.43 2.96 -0.93
C LEU A 44 -4.73 1.56 -0.36
N THR A 45 -5.79 1.41 0.45
CA THR A 45 -6.23 0.09 0.93
C THR A 45 -6.62 -0.81 -0.23
N GLU A 46 -7.39 -0.30 -1.19
CA GLU A 46 -7.83 -1.08 -2.36
C GLU A 46 -6.66 -1.50 -3.23
N ILE A 47 -5.72 -0.58 -3.49
CA ILE A 47 -4.49 -0.86 -4.25
C ILE A 47 -3.67 -1.96 -3.58
N LEU A 48 -3.43 -1.87 -2.27
CA LEU A 48 -2.62 -2.86 -1.55
C LEU A 48 -3.29 -4.24 -1.52
N VAL A 49 -4.62 -4.29 -1.39
CA VAL A 49 -5.38 -5.54 -1.44
C VAL A 49 -5.32 -6.17 -2.83
N ASP A 50 -5.48 -5.38 -3.88
CA ASP A 50 -5.41 -5.86 -5.26
C ASP A 50 -4.01 -6.40 -5.59
N ILE A 51 -2.96 -5.71 -5.15
CA ILE A 51 -1.57 -6.16 -5.32
C ILE A 51 -1.30 -7.44 -4.54
N ASN A 52 -1.76 -7.56 -3.29
CA ASN A 52 -1.57 -8.79 -2.53
C ASN A 52 -2.29 -9.97 -3.16
N THR A 53 -3.54 -9.75 -3.61
CA THR A 53 -4.34 -10.77 -4.29
C THR A 53 -3.70 -11.19 -5.61
N SER A 54 -3.25 -10.21 -6.41
CA SER A 54 -2.54 -10.45 -7.67
C SER A 54 -1.19 -11.11 -7.47
N SER A 55 -0.44 -10.74 -6.43
CA SER A 55 0.86 -11.33 -6.08
C SER A 55 0.70 -12.76 -5.55
N TYR A 56 -0.36 -13.03 -4.78
CA TYR A 56 -0.69 -14.38 -4.33
C TYR A 56 -1.07 -15.27 -5.53
N GLN A 57 -1.89 -14.77 -6.45
CA GLN A 57 -2.25 -15.49 -7.68
C GLN A 57 -1.05 -15.68 -8.64
N ALA A 58 -0.17 -14.68 -8.77
CA ALA A 58 1.04 -14.77 -9.59
C ALA A 58 2.10 -15.69 -8.97
N GLY A 59 2.24 -15.69 -7.64
CA GLY A 59 3.13 -16.59 -6.91
C GLY A 59 2.68 -18.06 -7.00
N TYR A 60 1.38 -18.31 -7.05
CA TYR A 60 0.82 -19.64 -7.29
C TYR A 60 0.96 -20.09 -8.75
N ASN A 61 0.92 -19.15 -9.71
CA ASN A 61 0.93 -19.48 -11.14
C ASN A 61 2.32 -19.45 -11.81
N ASP A 62 3.33 -18.69 -11.33
CA ASP A 62 4.54 -18.49 -12.16
C ASP A 62 5.87 -18.12 -11.46
N GLY A 63 5.99 -18.20 -10.13
CA GLY A 63 7.31 -18.13 -9.45
C GLY A 63 8.16 -16.87 -9.71
N ARG A 64 7.58 -15.67 -9.86
CA ARG A 64 8.31 -14.44 -10.22
C ARG A 64 8.18 -13.31 -9.20
N ALA A 65 9.14 -13.20 -8.29
CA ALA A 65 9.31 -12.07 -7.38
C ALA A 65 9.68 -10.76 -8.10
N ASP A 66 10.27 -10.84 -9.30
CA ASP A 66 10.77 -9.68 -10.05
C ASP A 66 9.65 -8.78 -10.59
N GLN A 67 8.47 -9.33 -10.82
CA GLN A 67 7.35 -8.58 -11.39
C GLN A 67 6.66 -7.70 -10.34
N ALA A 68 6.53 -8.18 -9.11
CA ALA A 68 6.03 -7.39 -7.99
C ALA A 68 6.95 -6.20 -7.65
N TYR A 69 8.27 -6.36 -7.83
CA TYR A 69 9.23 -5.27 -7.66
C TYR A 69 9.06 -4.17 -8.72
N GLU A 70 8.88 -4.55 -9.99
CA GLU A 70 8.68 -3.60 -11.10
C GLU A 70 7.33 -2.88 -11.03
N ASP A 71 6.27 -3.54 -10.56
CA ASP A 71 4.97 -2.89 -10.34
C ASP A 71 5.01 -1.92 -9.15
N GLY A 72 5.74 -2.27 -8.09
CA GLY A 72 6.02 -1.36 -6.97
C GLY A 72 6.75 -0.08 -7.41
N LYS A 73 7.69 -0.20 -8.36
CA LYS A 73 8.38 0.95 -8.97
C LYS A 73 7.44 1.85 -9.76
N LYS A 74 6.58 1.26 -10.60
CA LYS A 74 5.62 2.02 -11.41
C LYS A 74 4.63 2.80 -10.54
N MET A 75 4.16 2.21 -9.45
CA MET A 75 3.32 2.93 -8.48
C MET A 75 4.04 4.11 -7.83
N GLY A 76 5.30 3.93 -7.42
CA GLY A 76 6.10 5.02 -6.88
C GLY A 76 6.23 6.19 -7.87
N GLN A 77 6.31 5.88 -9.17
CA GLN A 77 6.33 6.87 -10.24
C GLN A 77 4.99 7.60 -10.40
N VAL A 78 3.87 6.87 -10.43
CA VAL A 78 2.52 7.44 -10.53
C VAL A 78 2.20 8.38 -9.37
N LEU A 79 2.63 8.01 -8.16
CA LEU A 79 2.45 8.84 -6.96
C LEU A 79 3.32 10.12 -6.99
N LYS A 80 4.47 10.08 -7.67
CA LYS A 80 5.34 11.23 -7.85
C LYS A 80 4.80 12.22 -8.88
N ASP A 81 4.21 11.72 -9.96
CA ASP A 81 3.68 12.54 -11.06
C ASP A 81 2.27 13.12 -10.75
N ALA A 82 1.62 12.65 -9.68
CA ALA A 82 0.34 13.16 -9.18
C ALA A 82 0.46 14.36 -8.21
N ASN A 83 1.69 14.79 -7.91
CA ASN A 83 2.05 16.00 -7.16
C ASN A 83 2.64 17.07 -8.08
#